data_AF-A0A843KXH6-F1
#
_entry.id   AF-A0A843KXH6-F1
#
_cell.length_a   1.000
_cell.length_b   1.000
_cell.length_c   1.000
_cell.angle_alpha   90.00
_cell.angle_beta   90.00
_cell.angle_gamma   90.00
#
_symmetry.space_group_name_H-M   'P 1'
#
loop_
_entity.id
_entity.type
_entity.pdbx_description
1 polymer ?
#
loop_
_entity_poly.entity_id
_entity_poly.type
_entity_poly.pdbx_seq_one_letter_code
_entity_poly.pdbx_strand_id
1 'polypeptide(L)'
;MKTNQPCSSEVPRMRRGLACNITGRKVLPLVALSVLLAFAALFAGCTTESGGADAATVSPLNGTVTKVEVIHFTAPNQCHSCVVLGDYAEETVKTHFSEELGSGKLIFDHIDIADPQQQEIVERYGATGSSLWIGTYDDQGGFYKEEDIRVWYKLNDKPGFMQYLKTLLGMRLAGDFSQ
;
A
#
# COMPACT_ATOMS: atom_id res chain seq x y z
N MET A 1 19.24 -54.53 42.48
CA MET A 1 19.72 -54.38 43.87
C MET A 1 20.51 -53.08 43.92
N LYS A 2 20.03 -52.08 44.69
CA LYS A 2 20.76 -50.98 45.38
C LYS A 2 21.69 -50.05 44.56
N THR A 3 21.76 -48.73 44.71
CA THR A 3 20.99 -47.63 45.35
C THR A 3 21.85 -46.36 45.14
N ASN A 4 21.19 -45.21 44.94
CA ASN A 4 21.49 -43.90 45.53
C ASN A 4 22.77 -43.08 45.19
N GLN A 5 22.50 -41.83 44.78
CA GLN A 5 23.23 -40.56 45.04
C GLN A 5 23.70 -40.42 46.52
N PRO A 6 24.66 -39.55 46.98
CA PRO A 6 24.69 -38.07 46.81
C PRO A 6 26.06 -37.34 46.92
N CYS A 7 26.09 -36.02 46.65
CA CYS A 7 26.47 -34.95 47.61
C CYS A 7 26.87 -33.62 46.93
N SER A 8 26.32 -32.54 47.49
CA SER A 8 26.60 -31.12 47.24
C SER A 8 27.94 -30.64 47.83
N SER A 9 28.37 -29.45 47.40
CA SER A 9 29.02 -28.48 48.30
C SER A 9 28.73 -27.05 47.85
N GLU A 10 28.48 -26.19 48.83
CA GLU A 10 27.90 -24.85 48.75
C GLU A 10 28.97 -23.77 49.11
N VAL A 11 28.71 -22.49 48.74
CA VAL A 11 29.26 -21.18 49.26
C VAL A 11 30.72 -20.81 48.82
N PRO A 12 31.11 -19.53 48.55
CA PRO A 12 30.60 -18.31 49.17
C PRO A 12 30.37 -17.00 48.38
N ARG A 13 29.62 -16.14 49.09
CA ARG A 13 29.18 -14.76 48.84
C ARG A 13 30.25 -13.76 49.29
N MET A 14 30.59 -12.72 48.50
CA MET A 14 30.60 -11.33 48.99
C MET A 14 30.85 -10.23 47.92
N ARG A 15 29.92 -9.26 47.94
CA ARG A 15 30.05 -7.79 47.90
C ARG A 15 30.93 -7.11 46.84
N ARG A 16 30.25 -6.33 45.98
CA ARG A 16 30.73 -5.01 45.54
C ARG A 16 29.81 -3.92 46.11
N GLY A 17 30.41 -2.87 46.64
CA GLY A 17 29.75 -1.72 47.26
C GLY A 17 29.70 -0.47 46.39
N LEU A 18 28.80 0.43 46.81
CA LEU A 18 28.77 1.91 46.76
C LEU A 18 28.97 2.62 45.39
N ALA A 19 28.28 3.70 45.05
CA ALA A 19 27.43 4.63 45.81
C ALA A 19 26.49 5.36 44.85
N CYS A 20 25.26 5.63 45.29
CA CYS A 20 24.44 6.72 44.73
C CYS A 20 24.32 7.76 45.83
N ASN A 21 24.71 8.99 45.53
CA ASN A 21 24.63 10.14 46.42
C ASN A 21 23.71 11.16 45.75
N ILE A 22 22.79 11.75 46.51
CA ILE A 22 22.60 13.19 46.68
C ILE A 22 21.27 13.42 47.41
N THR A 23 21.42 13.97 48.61
CA THR A 23 20.40 14.43 49.55
C THR A 23 19.62 15.62 49.01
N GLY A 24 18.31 15.63 49.22
CA GLY A 24 17.40 16.64 48.70
C GLY A 24 17.44 18.01 49.39
N ARG A 25 16.64 18.93 48.85
CA ARG A 25 16.08 20.08 49.57
C ARG A 25 14.74 20.50 48.95
N LYS A 26 13.73 20.53 49.80
CA LYS A 26 12.34 20.93 49.55
C LYS A 26 12.29 22.43 49.23
N VAL A 27 11.92 22.81 48.02
CA VAL A 27 11.28 24.10 47.66
C VAL A 27 10.94 24.07 46.18
N LEU A 28 9.74 23.61 45.79
CA LEU A 28 9.04 24.12 44.59
C LEU A 28 7.60 23.59 44.39
N PRO A 29 6.67 23.62 45.37
CA PRO A 29 5.30 23.20 45.08
C PRO A 29 4.47 24.29 44.36
N LEU A 30 5.04 25.47 44.08
CA LEU A 30 4.31 26.64 43.56
C LEU A 30 4.57 26.94 42.09
N VAL A 31 5.75 26.63 41.54
CA VAL A 31 6.05 26.90 40.12
C VAL A 31 5.44 25.84 39.20
N ALA A 32 5.35 24.58 39.67
CA ALA A 32 4.73 23.50 38.91
C ALA A 32 3.23 23.72 38.67
N LEU A 33 2.53 24.37 39.61
CA LEU A 33 1.10 24.67 39.49
C LEU A 33 0.83 25.81 38.49
N SER A 34 1.75 26.78 38.37
CA SER A 34 1.66 27.89 37.40
C SER A 34 1.85 27.44 35.95
N VAL A 35 2.70 26.42 35.72
CA VAL A 35 2.94 25.86 34.37
C VAL A 35 1.75 25.03 33.87
N LEU A 36 1.03 24.34 34.78
CA LEU A 36 -0.15 23.55 34.44
C LEU A 36 -1.38 24.40 34.05
N LEU A 37 -1.54 25.60 34.60
CA LEU A 37 -2.66 26.51 34.27
C LEU A 37 -2.45 27.28 32.96
N ALA A 38 -1.21 27.40 32.46
CA ALA A 38 -0.92 28.03 31.17
C ALA A 38 -1.20 27.12 29.95
N PHE A 39 -1.33 25.81 30.14
CA PHE A 39 -1.60 24.86 29.05
C PHE A 39 -3.09 24.72 28.67
N ALA A 40 -4.01 25.29 29.46
CA ALA A 40 -5.45 25.15 29.23
C ALA A 40 -6.04 26.17 28.22
N ALA A 41 -5.25 27.10 27.69
CA ALA A 41 -5.76 28.23 26.90
C ALA A 41 -5.43 28.18 25.39
N LEU A 42 -5.05 27.03 24.82
CA LEU A 42 -4.65 26.93 23.41
C LEU A 42 -5.47 25.94 22.55
N PHE A 43 -6.60 25.42 23.03
CA PHE A 43 -7.52 24.61 22.21
C PHE A 43 -8.76 25.39 21.75
N ALA A 44 -8.60 26.65 21.36
CA ALA A 44 -9.54 27.32 20.45
C ALA A 44 -9.08 27.08 19.01
N GLY A 45 -9.10 25.82 18.58
CA GLY A 45 -8.84 25.42 17.20
C GLY A 45 -10.14 25.49 16.41
N CYS A 46 -10.14 26.27 15.34
CA CYS A 46 -11.23 26.46 14.39
C CYS A 46 -11.85 25.11 13.98
N THR A 47 -13.18 25.03 13.99
CA THR A 47 -13.94 24.07 13.21
C THR A 47 -13.62 24.34 11.74
N THR A 48 -12.55 23.73 11.25
CA THR A 48 -12.31 23.62 9.83
C THR A 48 -13.33 22.61 9.36
N GLU A 49 -14.20 23.05 8.46
CA GLU A 49 -15.13 22.17 7.80
C GLU A 49 -14.32 21.00 7.26
N SER A 50 -14.73 19.78 7.63
CA SER A 50 -14.33 18.58 6.94
C SER A 50 -14.82 18.77 5.51
N GLY A 51 -14.02 19.47 4.70
CA GLY A 51 -13.99 19.28 3.27
C GLY A 51 -13.90 17.77 3.12
N GLY A 52 -15.01 17.20 2.66
CA GLY A 52 -15.04 15.79 2.34
C GLY A 52 -13.76 15.54 1.56
N ALA A 53 -12.97 14.58 2.03
CA ALA A 53 -12.40 13.68 1.05
C ALA A 53 -13.63 13.24 0.27
N ASP A 54 -13.81 13.84 -0.92
CA ASP A 54 -14.58 13.22 -1.98
C ASP A 54 -13.96 11.84 -2.05
N ALA A 55 -14.58 10.89 -1.33
CA ALA A 55 -14.49 9.49 -1.63
C ALA A 55 -14.83 9.49 -3.10
N ALA A 56 -13.80 9.38 -3.95
CA ALA A 56 -13.90 9.49 -5.39
C ALA A 56 -15.12 8.68 -5.74
N THR A 57 -16.21 9.38 -6.05
CA THR A 57 -17.49 8.74 -6.24
C THR A 57 -17.23 7.94 -7.49
N VAL A 58 -17.09 6.62 -7.31
CA VAL A 58 -16.89 5.68 -8.39
C VAL A 58 -18.21 5.71 -9.13
N SER A 59 -18.37 6.71 -10.00
CA SER A 59 -19.52 6.82 -10.86
C SER A 59 -19.52 5.54 -11.69
N PRO A 60 -20.61 4.75 -11.66
CA PRO A 60 -20.69 3.59 -12.52
C PRO A 60 -20.46 4.06 -13.96
N LEU A 61 -19.66 3.30 -14.71
CA LEU A 61 -19.47 3.60 -16.13
C LEU A 61 -20.83 3.53 -16.82
N ASN A 62 -21.24 4.64 -17.42
CA ASN A 62 -22.56 4.82 -18.02
C ASN A 62 -22.46 5.22 -19.50
N GLY A 63 -21.24 5.35 -20.02
CA GLY A 63 -20.92 5.74 -21.38
C GLY A 63 -20.16 4.69 -22.19
N THR A 64 -19.70 5.09 -23.37
CA THR A 64 -18.82 4.26 -24.21
C THR A 64 -17.40 4.33 -23.68
N VAL A 65 -16.72 3.18 -23.55
CA VAL A 65 -15.31 3.15 -23.13
C VAL A 65 -14.41 3.88 -24.12
N THR A 66 -13.71 4.89 -23.64
CA THR A 66 -12.80 5.73 -24.43
C THR A 66 -11.34 5.34 -24.22
N LYS A 67 -10.97 4.89 -23.02
CA LYS A 67 -9.60 4.51 -22.68
C LYS A 67 -9.56 3.45 -21.59
N VAL A 68 -8.62 2.52 -21.72
CA VAL A 68 -8.24 1.56 -20.68
C VAL A 68 -6.78 1.78 -20.28
N GLU A 69 -6.51 1.84 -18.99
CA GLU A 69 -5.17 1.94 -18.41
C GLU A 69 -4.84 0.61 -17.72
N VAL A 70 -3.67 0.05 -18.01
CA VAL A 70 -3.16 -1.15 -17.35
C VAL A 70 -1.89 -0.76 -16.62
N ILE A 71 -1.96 -0.64 -15.30
CA ILE A 71 -0.88 -0.09 -14.49
C ILE A 71 -0.31 -1.19 -13.60
N HIS A 72 0.97 -1.51 -13.81
CA HIS A 72 1.72 -2.31 -12.87
C HIS A 72 2.40 -1.38 -11.86
N PHE A 73 1.82 -1.30 -10.66
CA PHE A 73 2.46 -0.61 -9.56
C PHE A 73 3.60 -1.47 -9.02
N THR A 74 4.73 -0.83 -8.74
CA THR A 74 5.93 -1.43 -8.17
C THR A 74 6.23 -0.78 -6.82
N ALA A 75 6.87 -1.53 -5.93
CA ALA A 75 7.31 -1.04 -4.63
C ALA A 75 8.82 -1.23 -4.48
N PRO A 76 9.50 -0.46 -3.62
CA PRO A 76 10.91 -0.66 -3.32
C PRO A 76 11.19 -2.11 -2.87
N ASN A 77 12.37 -2.62 -3.21
CA ASN A 77 12.81 -4.00 -2.91
C ASN A 77 11.88 -5.07 -3.52
N GLN A 78 11.64 -4.98 -4.83
CA GLN A 78 10.73 -5.86 -5.56
C GLN A 78 11.07 -7.35 -5.38
N CYS A 79 10.02 -8.12 -5.14
CA CYS A 79 10.07 -9.57 -5.10
C CYS A 79 10.17 -10.15 -6.53
N HIS A 80 10.68 -11.38 -6.69
CA HIS A 80 10.78 -11.99 -8.02
C HIS A 80 9.41 -12.11 -8.71
N SER A 81 8.37 -12.52 -7.98
CA SER A 81 7.01 -12.63 -8.53
C SER A 81 6.41 -11.27 -8.90
N CYS A 82 6.82 -10.19 -8.25
CA CYS A 82 6.43 -8.81 -8.55
C CYS A 82 6.97 -8.42 -9.95
N VAL A 83 8.24 -8.73 -10.22
CA VAL A 83 8.85 -8.51 -11.53
C VAL A 83 8.16 -9.36 -12.61
N VAL A 84 7.97 -10.66 -12.34
CA VAL A 84 7.31 -11.58 -13.29
C VAL A 84 5.87 -11.13 -13.61
N LEU A 85 5.12 -10.60 -12.64
CA LEU A 85 3.80 -10.03 -12.87
C LEU A 85 3.87 -8.90 -13.90
N GLY A 86 4.79 -7.96 -13.70
CA GLY A 86 5.02 -6.84 -14.61
C GLY A 86 5.38 -7.29 -16.01
N ASP A 87 6.37 -8.18 -16.13
CA ASP A 87 6.85 -8.70 -17.41
C ASP A 87 5.73 -9.40 -18.19
N TYR A 88 4.94 -10.25 -17.53
CA TYR A 88 3.85 -10.95 -18.20
C TYR A 88 2.72 -10.01 -18.61
N ALA A 89 2.40 -9.00 -17.78
CA ALA A 89 1.39 -8.01 -18.12
C ALA A 89 1.82 -7.16 -19.32
N GLU A 90 3.06 -6.66 -19.31
CA GLU A 90 3.65 -5.88 -20.40
C GLU A 90 3.66 -6.68 -21.70
N GLU A 91 4.13 -7.93 -21.65
CA GLU A 91 4.18 -8.81 -22.81
C GLU A 91 2.79 -9.11 -23.38
N THR A 92 1.80 -9.36 -22.51
CA THR A 92 0.40 -9.57 -22.93
C THR A 92 -0.12 -8.37 -23.70
N VAL A 93 0.07 -7.17 -23.13
CA VAL A 93 -0.43 -5.93 -23.73
C VAL A 93 0.25 -5.67 -25.08
N LYS A 94 1.57 -5.73 -25.14
CA LYS A 94 2.34 -5.51 -26.38
C LYS A 94 2.02 -6.54 -27.47
N THR A 95 1.74 -7.78 -27.09
CA THR A 95 1.48 -8.87 -28.05
C THR A 95 0.07 -8.81 -28.64
N HIS A 96 -0.93 -8.40 -27.85
CA HIS A 96 -2.34 -8.58 -28.23
C HIS A 96 -3.11 -7.28 -28.48
N PHE A 97 -2.58 -6.13 -28.07
CA PHE A 97 -3.28 -4.84 -28.12
C PHE A 97 -2.44 -3.75 -28.79
N SER A 98 -1.66 -4.12 -29.82
CA SER A 98 -0.77 -3.19 -30.51
C SER A 98 -1.52 -2.04 -31.20
N GLU A 99 -2.73 -2.28 -31.69
CA GLU A 99 -3.59 -1.26 -32.30
C GLU A 99 -4.14 -0.28 -31.25
N GLU A 100 -4.61 -0.79 -30.11
CA GLU A 100 -5.10 0.02 -29.00
C GLU A 100 -3.97 0.83 -28.35
N LEU A 101 -2.77 0.25 -28.24
CA LEU A 101 -1.56 0.97 -27.83
C LEU A 101 -1.22 2.09 -28.82
N GLY A 102 -1.22 1.79 -30.11
CA GLY A 102 -0.88 2.76 -31.16
C GLY A 102 -1.87 3.93 -31.25
N SER A 103 -3.14 3.69 -30.92
CA SER A 103 -4.18 4.73 -30.86
C SER A 103 -4.29 5.43 -29.51
N GLY A 104 -3.65 4.90 -28.46
CA GLY A 104 -3.80 5.38 -27.08
C GLY A 104 -5.12 4.99 -26.41
N LYS A 105 -5.93 4.12 -27.04
CA LYS A 105 -7.14 3.55 -26.44
C LYS A 105 -6.80 2.60 -25.29
N LEU A 106 -5.63 1.97 -25.34
CA LEU A 106 -5.06 1.24 -24.22
C LEU A 106 -3.67 1.81 -23.92
N ILE A 107 -3.35 2.02 -22.65
CA ILE A 107 -1.99 2.32 -22.21
C ILE A 107 -1.52 1.30 -21.18
N PHE A 108 -0.22 1.07 -21.15
CA PHE A 108 0.44 0.25 -20.14
C PHE A 108 1.60 1.01 -19.54
N ASP A 109 1.76 0.96 -18.21
CA ASP A 109 2.87 1.60 -17.53
C ASP A 109 3.32 0.86 -16.26
N HIS A 110 4.58 1.09 -15.90
CA HIS A 110 5.17 0.69 -14.63
C HIS A 110 5.32 1.93 -13.74
N ILE A 111 4.59 1.95 -12.63
CA ILE A 111 4.54 3.10 -11.72
C ILE A 111 5.19 2.70 -10.40
N ASP A 112 6.21 3.43 -9.96
CA ASP A 112 6.81 3.23 -8.64
C ASP A 112 6.00 4.01 -7.61
N ILE A 113 5.41 3.30 -6.64
CA ILE A 113 4.62 3.94 -5.59
C ILE A 113 5.46 4.85 -4.68
N ALA A 114 6.79 4.72 -4.70
CA ALA A 114 7.71 5.57 -3.95
C ALA A 114 8.16 6.81 -4.72
N ASP A 115 7.82 6.95 -6.01
CA ASP A 115 8.16 8.15 -6.80
C ASP A 115 7.17 9.29 -6.48
N PRO A 116 7.63 10.40 -5.88
CA PRO A 116 6.76 11.53 -5.57
C PRO A 116 6.17 12.21 -6.82
N GLN A 117 6.78 12.06 -8.01
CA GLN A 117 6.23 12.60 -9.26
C GLN A 117 5.01 11.82 -9.73
N GLN A 118 4.84 10.58 -9.26
CA GLN A 118 3.75 9.69 -9.62
C GLN A 118 2.67 9.60 -8.53
N GLN A 119 2.74 10.44 -7.50
CA GLN A 119 1.82 10.40 -6.36
C GLN A 119 0.34 10.51 -6.75
N GLU A 120 0.00 11.37 -7.73
CA GLU A 120 -1.38 11.55 -8.16
C GLU A 120 -2.01 10.25 -8.69
N ILE A 121 -1.28 9.50 -9.52
CA ILE A 121 -1.79 8.23 -10.06
C ILE A 121 -1.82 7.16 -8.97
N VAL A 122 -0.83 7.12 -8.07
CA VAL A 122 -0.80 6.19 -6.94
C VAL A 122 -2.02 6.39 -6.03
N GLU A 123 -2.33 7.64 -5.69
CA GLU A 123 -3.50 7.99 -4.87
C GLU A 123 -4.82 7.73 -5.60
N ARG A 124 -4.90 8.06 -6.90
CA ARG A 124 -6.08 7.79 -7.73
C ARG A 124 -6.43 6.31 -7.74
N TYR A 125 -5.44 5.42 -7.81
CA TYR A 125 -5.65 3.98 -7.75
C TYR A 125 -5.75 3.44 -6.31
N GLY A 126 -5.15 4.12 -5.33
CA GLY A 126 -5.06 3.63 -3.95
C GLY A 126 -4.06 2.49 -3.81
N ALA A 127 -3.04 2.45 -4.67
CA ALA A 127 -2.03 1.39 -4.67
C ALA A 127 -1.11 1.55 -3.44
N THR A 128 -0.93 0.47 -2.69
CA THR A 128 -0.11 0.45 -1.46
C THR A 128 1.12 -0.46 -1.58
N GLY A 129 1.27 -1.14 -2.71
CA GLY A 129 2.30 -2.13 -2.95
C GLY A 129 2.35 -2.58 -4.41
N SER A 130 3.18 -3.59 -4.69
CA SER A 130 3.22 -4.18 -6.03
C SER A 130 1.88 -4.83 -6.36
N SER A 131 1.27 -4.41 -7.47
CA SER A 131 -0.09 -4.79 -7.86
C SER A 131 -0.34 -4.50 -9.34
N LEU A 132 -1.31 -5.17 -9.95
CA LEU A 132 -1.75 -4.89 -11.32
C LEU A 132 -3.17 -4.31 -11.26
N TRP A 133 -3.33 -3.11 -11.79
CA TRP A 133 -4.60 -2.40 -11.80
C TRP A 133 -5.07 -2.13 -13.23
N ILE A 134 -6.38 -2.11 -13.39
CA ILE A 134 -7.05 -1.73 -14.63
C ILE A 134 -7.94 -0.54 -14.33
N GLY A 135 -7.69 0.59 -15.01
CA GLY A 135 -8.57 1.75 -15.02
C GLY A 135 -9.31 1.84 -16.34
N THR A 136 -10.57 2.26 -16.32
CA THR A 136 -11.39 2.43 -17.52
C THR A 136 -12.11 3.76 -17.47
N TYR A 137 -12.04 4.51 -18.57
CA TYR A 137 -12.70 5.81 -18.76
C TYR A 137 -13.83 5.67 -19.76
N ASP A 138 -14.92 6.40 -19.55
CA ASP A 138 -15.99 6.55 -20.54
C ASP A 138 -16.04 7.96 -21.16
N ASP A 139 -16.92 8.13 -22.14
CA ASP A 139 -17.18 9.39 -22.84
C ASP A 139 -18.03 10.38 -22.04
N GLN A 140 -18.50 10.01 -20.85
CA GLN A 140 -19.27 10.85 -19.92
C GLN A 140 -18.39 11.39 -18.78
N GLY A 141 -17.08 11.11 -18.81
CA GLY A 141 -16.14 11.51 -17.77
C GLY A 141 -16.11 10.58 -16.56
N GLY A 142 -16.74 9.42 -16.65
CA GLY A 142 -16.67 8.35 -15.66
C GLY A 142 -15.29 7.69 -15.64
N PHE A 143 -14.88 7.27 -14.44
CA PHE A 143 -13.67 6.49 -14.23
C PHE A 143 -13.96 5.36 -13.25
N TYR A 144 -13.66 4.13 -13.68
CA TYR A 144 -13.74 2.93 -12.87
C TYR A 144 -12.35 2.30 -12.78
N LYS A 145 -12.00 1.79 -11.60
CA LYS A 145 -10.74 1.08 -11.36
C LYS A 145 -11.00 -0.24 -10.65
N GLU A 146 -10.20 -1.24 -10.97
CA GLU A 146 -10.16 -2.51 -10.27
C GLU A 146 -8.71 -3.00 -10.13
N GLU A 147 -8.40 -3.57 -8.98
CA GLU A 147 -7.19 -4.37 -8.81
C GLU A 147 -7.47 -5.77 -9.31
N ASP A 148 -6.61 -6.30 -10.19
CA ASP A 148 -6.71 -7.69 -10.58
C ASP A 148 -5.85 -8.57 -9.68
N ILE A 149 -6.46 -9.10 -8.62
CA ILE A 149 -5.78 -10.03 -7.71
C ILE A 149 -5.63 -11.45 -8.27
N ARG A 150 -6.32 -11.80 -9.38
CA ARG A 150 -6.36 -13.18 -9.88
C ARG A 150 -5.09 -13.56 -10.65
N VAL A 151 -4.36 -12.56 -11.14
CA VAL A 151 -3.06 -12.72 -11.81
C VAL A 151 -2.02 -13.44 -10.95
N TRP A 152 -2.05 -13.23 -9.64
CA TRP A 152 -1.09 -13.83 -8.71
C TRP A 152 -1.14 -15.37 -8.72
N TYR A 153 -2.34 -15.94 -8.93
CA TYR A 153 -2.54 -17.39 -9.01
C TYR A 153 -2.14 -17.99 -10.37
N LYS A 154 -1.67 -17.17 -11.31
CA LYS A 154 -1.35 -17.58 -12.69
C LYS A 154 0.12 -17.42 -13.05
N LEU A 155 0.96 -16.92 -12.14
CA LEU A 155 2.37 -16.63 -12.43
C LEU A 155 3.20 -17.87 -12.79
N ASN A 156 2.77 -19.06 -12.39
CA ASN A 156 3.42 -20.33 -12.75
C ASN A 156 3.01 -20.89 -14.12
N ASP A 157 2.05 -20.26 -14.79
CA ASP A 157 1.53 -20.65 -16.11
C ASP A 157 1.47 -19.41 -17.00
N LYS A 158 2.59 -19.05 -17.62
CA LYS A 158 2.69 -17.87 -18.48
C LYS A 158 1.63 -17.88 -19.60
N PRO A 159 1.43 -18.94 -20.39
CA PRO A 159 0.36 -18.98 -21.39
C PRO A 159 -1.03 -18.74 -20.79
N GLY A 160 -1.34 -19.36 -19.65
CA GLY A 160 -2.61 -19.17 -18.95
C GLY A 160 -2.80 -17.75 -18.41
N PHE A 161 -1.75 -17.14 -17.88
CA PHE A 161 -1.73 -15.72 -17.48
C PHE A 161 -2.08 -14.82 -18.66
N MET A 162 -1.34 -14.96 -19.77
CA MET A 162 -1.47 -14.06 -20.92
C MET A 162 -2.86 -14.19 -21.56
N GLN A 163 -3.35 -15.43 -21.70
CA GLN A 163 -4.69 -15.66 -22.23
C GLN A 163 -5.77 -15.08 -21.31
N TYR A 164 -5.63 -15.22 -20.00
CA TYR A 164 -6.55 -14.65 -19.03
C TYR A 164 -6.58 -13.12 -19.10
N LEU A 165 -5.41 -12.47 -19.02
CA LEU A 165 -5.32 -11.02 -19.01
C LEU A 165 -5.78 -10.44 -20.36
N LYS A 166 -5.46 -11.10 -21.49
CA LYS A 166 -6.01 -10.75 -22.80
C LYS A 166 -7.54 -10.75 -22.79
N THR A 167 -8.17 -11.79 -22.28
CA THR A 167 -9.64 -11.85 -22.22
C THR A 167 -10.21 -10.71 -21.38
N LEU A 168 -9.65 -10.50 -20.19
CA LEU A 168 -10.10 -9.44 -19.28
C LEU A 168 -9.99 -8.05 -19.93
N LEU A 169 -8.84 -7.72 -20.51
CA LEU A 169 -8.63 -6.42 -21.17
C LEU A 169 -9.55 -6.24 -22.38
N GLY A 170 -9.80 -7.30 -23.14
CA GLY A 170 -10.77 -7.28 -24.24
C GLY A 170 -12.20 -6.96 -23.76
N MET A 171 -12.61 -7.54 -22.62
CA MET A 171 -13.90 -7.21 -22.00
C MET A 171 -13.95 -5.74 -21.58
N ARG A 172 -12.89 -5.21 -20.94
CA ARG A 172 -12.87 -3.80 -20.51
C ARG A 172 -12.90 -2.81 -21.67
N LEU A 173 -12.17 -3.10 -22.74
CA LEU A 173 -12.21 -2.31 -23.97
C LEU A 173 -13.59 -2.31 -24.64
N ALA A 174 -14.40 -3.35 -24.40
CA ALA A 174 -15.78 -3.49 -24.86
C ALA A 174 -16.82 -2.92 -23.86
N GLY A 175 -16.40 -2.42 -22.70
CA GLY A 175 -17.30 -1.95 -21.65
C GLY A 175 -18.00 -3.07 -20.88
N ASP A 176 -17.51 -4.31 -20.96
CA ASP A 176 -18.04 -5.45 -20.22
C ASP A 176 -17.31 -5.59 -18.88
N PHE A 177 -18.07 -5.45 -17.79
CA PHE A 177 -17.62 -5.55 -16.39
C PHE A 177 -18.13 -6.81 -15.68
N SER A 178 -18.75 -7.74 -16.41
CA SER A 178 -19.17 -9.02 -15.83
C SER A 178 -17.93 -9.85 -15.44
N GLN A 179 -17.98 -10.49 -14.28
CA GLN A 179 -16.89 -11.25 -13.66
C GLN A 179 -17.43 -12.53 -13.03
#